data_AF-A0A091C0I7-F1
#
_entry.id   AF-A0A091C0I7-F1
#
_cell.length_a   1.000
_cell.length_b   1.000
_cell.length_c   1.000
_cell.angle_alpha   90.00
_cell.angle_beta   90.00
_cell.angle_gamma   90.00
#
_symmetry.space_group_name_H-M   'P 1'
#
loop_
_entity.id
_entity.type
_entity.pdbx_description
1 polymer ?
#
loop_
_entity_poly.entity_id
_entity_poly.type
_entity_poly.pdbx_seq_one_letter_code
_entity_poly.pdbx_strand_id
1 'polypeptide(L)' 'MRLEERINQVDSFSNTEYVLLEYLISSKSKVINMQAAELAKHTFTSPASVTRLSQKLGFSGFNEFKFVFKTRSE' A
#
# COMPACT_ATOMS: atom_id res chain seq x y z
N MET A 1 -6.71 -2.88 13.84
CA MET A 1 -6.73 -1.55 13.20
C MET A 1 -7.05 -1.67 11.72
N ARG A 2 -8.01 -0.90 11.20
CA ARG A 2 -8.39 -0.85 9.76
C ARG A 2 -7.35 -0.08 8.95
N LEU A 3 -7.32 -0.27 7.62
CA LEU A 3 -6.40 0.48 6.75
C LEU A 3 -6.72 1.97 6.77
N GLU A 4 -8.01 2.36 6.78
CA GLU A 4 -8.39 3.78 6.84
C GLU A 4 -7.91 4.45 8.14
N GLU A 5 -8.01 3.73 9.27
CA GLU A 5 -7.50 4.22 10.55
C GLU A 5 -5.99 4.49 10.48
N ARG A 6 -5.22 3.62 9.81
CA ARG A 6 -3.77 3.79 9.65
C ARG A 6 -3.43 4.96 8.74
N ILE A 7 -4.20 5.15 7.65
CA ILE A 7 -4.04 6.28 6.74
C ILE A 7 -4.29 7.59 7.50
N ASN A 8 -5.34 7.65 8.31
CA ASN A 8 -5.70 8.86 9.08
C ASN A 8 -4.70 9.19 10.21
N GLN A 9 -3.81 8.28 10.59
CA GLN A 9 -2.75 8.52 11.57
C GLN A 9 -1.46 9.07 10.95
N VAL A 10 -1.36 9.11 9.62
CA VAL A 10 -0.20 9.65 8.93
C VAL A 10 -0.41 11.13 8.67
N ASP A 11 0.48 11.98 9.20
CA ASP A 11 0.38 13.44 9.10
C ASP A 11 0.31 13.95 7.65
N SER A 12 1.11 13.34 6.76
CA SER A 12 1.12 13.71 5.34
C SER A 12 1.73 12.62 4.46
N PHE A 13 1.27 12.58 3.21
CA PHE A 13 1.87 11.78 2.14
C PHE A 13 2.49 12.70 1.10
N SER A 14 3.62 12.27 0.52
CA SER A 14 4.15 12.89 -0.69
C SER A 14 3.23 12.61 -1.88
N ASN A 15 3.35 13.38 -2.96
CA ASN A 15 2.57 13.15 -4.18
C ASN A 15 2.71 11.71 -4.71
N THR A 16 3.92 11.16 -4.66
CA THR A 16 4.17 9.77 -5.07
C THR A 16 3.48 8.77 -4.16
N GLU A 17 3.46 9.01 -2.84
CA GLU A 17 2.75 8.15 -1.89
C GLU A 17 1.23 8.24 -2.06
N TYR A 18 0.70 9.42 -2.40
CA TYR A 18 -0.72 9.57 -2.73
C TYR A 18 -1.12 8.76 -3.96
N VAL A 19 -0.34 8.84 -5.05
CA VAL A 19 -0.57 8.01 -6.26
C VAL A 19 -0.52 6.51 -5.92
N LEU A 20 0.41 6.12 -5.05
CA LEU A 20 0.52 4.73 -4.60
C LEU A 20 -0.72 4.30 -3.78
N LEU A 21 -1.16 5.13 -2.84
CA LEU A 21 -2.36 4.92 -2.02
C LEU A 21 -3.64 4.83 -2.87
N GLU A 22 -3.79 5.74 -3.82
CA GLU A 22 -4.95 5.76 -4.72
C GLU A 22 -5.05 4.46 -5.52
N TYR A 23 -3.92 3.97 -6.05
CA TYR A 23 -3.88 2.70 -6.75
C TYR A 23 -4.19 1.51 -5.83
N LEU A 24 -3.64 1.51 -4.61
CA LEU A 24 -3.90 0.49 -3.60
C LEU A 24 -5.40 0.34 -3.30
N ILE A 25 -6.09 1.47 -3.12
CA ILE A 25 -7.52 1.52 -2.76
C ILE A 25 -8.40 1.20 -3.98
N SER A 26 -8.12 1.79 -5.14
CA SER A 26 -8.94 1.62 -6.35
C SER A 26 -8.81 0.25 -7.02
N SER A 27 -7.68 -0.44 -6.83
CA SER A 27 -7.36 -1.70 -7.52
C SER A 27 -7.10 -2.87 -6.57
N LYS A 28 -7.83 -2.93 -5.45
CA LYS A 28 -7.64 -3.92 -4.37
C LYS A 28 -7.49 -5.37 -4.84
N SER A 29 -8.39 -5.84 -5.71
CA SER A 29 -8.39 -7.22 -6.22
C SER A 29 -7.13 -7.58 -7.03
N LYS A 30 -6.49 -6.60 -7.66
CA LYS A 30 -5.23 -6.78 -8.37
C LYS A 30 -4.06 -6.77 -7.40
N VAL A 31 -4.03 -5.78 -6.51
CA VAL A 31 -2.95 -5.54 -5.54
C VAL A 31 -2.68 -6.74 -4.65
N ILE A 32 -3.72 -7.44 -4.18
CA ILE A 32 -3.56 -8.63 -3.33
C ILE A 32 -2.81 -9.78 -4.02
N ASN A 33 -2.75 -9.76 -5.35
CA ASN A 33 -2.05 -10.75 -6.17
C ASN A 33 -0.70 -10.24 -6.70
N MET A 34 -0.37 -8.96 -6.50
CA MET A 34 0.86 -8.34 -7.01
C MET A 34 2.06 -8.57 -6.08
N GLN A 35 3.25 -8.57 -6.68
CA GLN A 35 4.51 -8.35 -5.96
C GLN A 35 4.81 -6.85 -5.85
N ALA A 36 5.67 -6.44 -4.91
CA ALA A 36 6.05 -5.03 -4.74
C ALA A 36 6.62 -4.42 -6.03
N ALA A 37 7.38 -5.20 -6.80
CA ALA A 37 7.95 -4.76 -8.07
C ALA A 37 6.90 -4.55 -9.18
N GLU A 38 5.81 -5.31 -9.15
CA GLU A 38 4.72 -5.17 -10.11
C GLU A 38 3.87 -3.93 -9.78
N LEU A 39 3.52 -3.77 -8.51
CA LEU A 39 2.84 -2.56 -8.04
C LEU A 39 3.67 -1.30 -8.34
N ALA A 40 4.99 -1.36 -8.14
CA ALA A 40 5.89 -0.27 -8.45
C ALA A 40 5.84 0.13 -9.94
N LYS A 41 5.77 -0.83 -10.86
CA LYS A 41 5.61 -0.55 -12.30
C LYS A 41 4.29 0.15 -12.62
N HIS A 42 3.18 -0.31 -12.05
CA HIS A 42 1.86 0.28 -12.28
C HIS A 42 1.71 1.71 -11.75
N THR A 43 2.51 2.06 -10.76
CA THR A 43 2.43 3.34 -10.06
C THR A 43 3.59 4.28 -10.42
N PHE A 44 4.43 3.89 -11.38
CA PHE A 44 5.64 4.63 -11.77
C PHE A 44 6.55 4.94 -10.56
N THR A 45 6.67 3.96 -9.65
CA THR A 45 7.48 4.05 -8.43
C THR A 45 8.55 2.95 -8.37
N SER A 46 9.25 2.86 -7.24
CA SER A 46 10.22 1.79 -6.97
C SER A 46 9.65 0.77 -5.96
N PRO A 47 10.12 -0.49 -5.97
CA PRO A 47 9.76 -1.47 -4.94
C PRO A 47 10.08 -0.99 -3.51
N ALA A 48 11.14 -0.17 -3.37
CA ALA A 48 11.50 0.45 -2.12
C ALA A 48 10.45 1.49 -1.68
N SER A 49 9.88 2.27 -2.60
CA SER A 49 8.79 3.21 -2.29
C SER A 49 7.54 2.49 -1.80
N VAL A 50 7.18 1.35 -2.42
CA VAL A 50 6.08 0.49 -1.97
C VAL A 50 6.31 -0.02 -0.54
N THR A 51 7.54 -0.48 -0.26
CA THR A 51 7.91 -0.98 1.06
C THR A 51 7.87 0.13 2.11
N ARG A 52 8.44 1.31 1.80
CA ARG A 52 8.43 2.48 2.70
C ARG A 52 7.02 2.96 2.99
N LEU A 53 6.13 3.03 2.00
CA LEU A 53 4.73 3.39 2.26
C LEU A 53 4.07 2.38 3.22
N SER A 54 4.29 1.08 2.98
CA SER A 54 3.76 0.04 3.86
C SER A 54 4.26 0.21 5.30
N GLN A 55 5.54 0.55 5.47
CA GLN A 55 6.13 0.86 6.77
C GLN A 55 5.57 2.13 7.41
N LYS A 56 5.36 3.17 6.61
CA LYS A 56 4.73 4.43 7.04
C LYS A 56 3.30 4.23 7.55
N LEU A 57 2.57 3.29 6.97
CA LEU A 57 1.24 2.86 7.42
C LEU A 57 1.29 1.92 8.66
N GLY A 58 2.48 1.67 9.21
CA GLY A 58 2.69 0.87 10.42
C GLY A 58 2.67 -0.63 10.19
N PHE A 59 3.03 -1.10 8.99
CA PHE A 59 3.32 -2.52 8.71
C PHE A 59 4.84 -2.76 8.72
N SER A 60 5.29 -4.00 8.87
CA SER A 60 6.70 -4.38 8.70
C SER A 60 7.20 -4.22 7.25
N GLY A 61 6.28 -4.33 6.28
CA GLY A 61 6.57 -4.17 4.86
C GLY A 61 5.38 -4.55 3.98
N PHE A 62 5.61 -4.62 2.66
CA PHE A 62 4.52 -4.81 1.68
C PHE A 62 3.81 -6.17 1.80
N ASN A 63 4.53 -7.24 2.19
CA ASN A 63 3.92 -8.55 2.34
C ASN A 63 2.89 -8.59 3.49
N GLU A 64 3.21 -7.98 4.63
CA GLU A 64 2.26 -7.87 5.74
C GLU A 64 1.08 -6.96 5.37
N PHE A 65 1.36 -5.80 4.76
CA PHE A 65 0.31 -4.93 4.22
C PHE A 65 -0.64 -5.73 3.32
N LYS A 66 -0.10 -6.46 2.34
CA LYS A 66 -0.88 -7.25 1.37
C LYS A 66 -1.70 -8.34 2.04
N PHE A 67 -1.14 -9.03 3.02
CA PHE A 67 -1.86 -10.03 3.81
C PHE A 67 -3.06 -9.40 4.51
N VAL A 68 -2.86 -8.35 5.32
CA VAL A 68 -3.94 -7.66 6.03
C VAL A 68 -4.98 -7.08 5.06
N PHE A 69 -4.52 -6.56 3.93
CA PHE A 69 -5.39 -6.02 2.89
C PHE A 69 -6.26 -7.08 2.22
N LYS A 70 -5.75 -8.32 2.07
CA LYS A 70 -6.50 -9.48 1.58
C LYS A 70 -7.51 -9.99 2.62
N THR A 71 -7.10 -10.23 3.86
CA THR A 71 -7.92 -10.90 4.90
C THR A 71 -9.17 -10.10 5.29
N ARG A 72 -9.19 -8.79 5.04
CA ARG A 72 -10.34 -7.91 5.33
C ARG A 72 -11.23 -7.65 4.10
N SER A 73 -11.24 -8.59 3.15
CA SER A 73 -12.08 -8.57 1.95
C SER A 73 -13.14 -9.68 1.97
N GLU A 74 -13.19 -10.44 3.06
CA GLU A 74 -14.17 -11.49 3.36
C GLU A 74 -15.07 -11.04 4.50
#